data_AF-K2FYG8-F1
#
_entry.id   AF-K2FYG8-F1
#
_cell.length_a   1.000
_cell.length_b   1.000
_cell.length_c   1.000
_cell.angle_alpha   90.00
_cell.angle_beta   90.00
_cell.angle_gamma   90.00
#
_symmetry.space_group_name_H-M   'P 1'
#
loop_
_entity.id
_entity.type
_entity.pdbx_description
1 polymer ?
#
loop_
_entity_poly.entity_id
_entity_poly.type
_entity_poly.pdbx_seq_one_letter_code
_entity_poly.pdbx_strand_id
1 'polypeptide(L)'
;MEIHKKLRAVLSIKKGSVLAYSLIILSLMLMIAVGISSVAIVEKKAASTTTASVQALQTADSGAEIALKAIGTDPGVTLSALAAALGATSCDDTDGIAKIVVSNFAGTDSKFELSFSDIDGDPLNDCAGSVDDIVSIKSVGEYKDTFRAVSVDVASNGPCGGETSLIDTRGSESITYPLIEIGTQCWMAENLRTAKKPDGTDLTEGSGMYSNPAGSGSPWGKLYDWATAMNISSIYNTTLFDYSTLGLGYPASGQAGMKIQGICPSGWHVPSHATTAITPNDFVELDAYIKTIGDTTLLNHGGKLKSTNSAYWNSLSAGTNNVSNFSAVGAGNYNGAVTPSFRSFKDNAIFRTSRQHDAGSSIIAVLIANDDGFSANYGGTTKGYGYSVRCIRD
;
A
#
# COMPACT_ATOMS: atom_id res chain seq x y z
N MET A 1 26.49 -26.37 108.33
CA MET A 1 27.49 -27.10 107.51
C MET A 1 26.78 -28.01 106.49
N GLU A 2 25.84 -27.51 105.68
CA GLU A 2 25.05 -28.38 104.77
C GLU A 2 24.53 -27.62 103.52
N ILE A 3 25.26 -26.61 103.03
CA ILE A 3 24.85 -25.87 101.81
C ILE A 3 25.98 -25.77 100.77
N HIS A 4 27.25 -25.94 101.16
CA HIS A 4 28.37 -25.82 100.21
C HIS A 4 28.69 -27.05 99.36
N LYS A 5 28.03 -28.20 99.60
CA LYS A 5 28.39 -29.47 98.91
C LYS A 5 27.56 -29.77 97.66
N LYS A 6 26.45 -29.07 97.40
CA LYS A 6 25.57 -29.35 96.25
C LYS A 6 25.80 -28.48 95.00
N LEU A 7 26.65 -27.45 95.06
CA LEU A 7 26.86 -26.54 93.91
C LEU A 7 27.99 -26.96 92.95
N ARG A 8 28.69 -28.08 93.20
CA ARG A 8 29.86 -28.50 92.38
C ARG A 8 29.57 -29.58 91.33
N ALA A 9 28.32 -29.99 91.16
CA ALA A 9 28.01 -31.22 90.40
C ALA A 9 27.46 -31.05 88.98
N VAL A 10 27.26 -29.85 88.42
CA VAL A 10 26.50 -29.73 87.13
C VAL A 10 27.17 -28.89 86.03
N LEU A 11 28.42 -28.45 86.17
CA LEU A 11 29.15 -27.82 85.05
C LEU A 11 30.42 -28.60 84.70
N SER A 12 30.23 -29.83 84.20
CA SER A 12 31.22 -30.48 83.36
C SER A 12 31.27 -29.71 82.04
N ILE A 13 32.11 -28.66 81.99
CA ILE A 13 32.44 -27.99 80.74
C ILE A 13 33.28 -28.99 79.94
N LYS A 14 32.62 -29.75 79.04
CA LYS A 14 33.31 -30.54 78.02
C LYS A 14 34.21 -29.57 77.26
N LYS A 15 35.53 -29.70 77.40
CA LYS A 15 36.50 -28.94 76.63
C LYS A 15 36.32 -29.32 75.16
N GLY A 16 35.59 -28.49 74.41
CA GLY A 16 35.49 -28.64 72.96
C GLY A 16 36.88 -28.55 72.35
N SER A 17 37.17 -29.42 71.38
CA SER A 17 38.44 -29.36 70.65
C SER A 17 38.53 -28.03 69.91
N VAL A 18 39.55 -27.23 70.22
CA VAL A 18 39.86 -25.98 69.51
C VAL A 18 39.98 -26.24 68.01
N LEU A 19 40.50 -27.41 67.63
CA LEU A 19 40.60 -27.84 66.24
C LEU A 19 39.22 -27.96 65.57
N ALA A 20 38.23 -28.53 66.26
CA ALA A 20 36.88 -28.71 65.73
C ALA A 20 36.18 -27.36 65.55
N TYR A 21 36.34 -26.44 66.50
CA TYR A 21 35.77 -25.09 66.40
C TYR A 21 36.41 -24.28 65.26
N SER A 22 37.74 -24.36 65.11
CA SER A 22 38.45 -23.74 63.99
C SER A 22 38.03 -24.32 62.65
N LEU A 23 37.81 -25.64 62.54
CA LEU A 23 37.34 -26.29 61.31
C LEU A 23 35.92 -25.85 60.93
N ILE A 24 35.02 -25.74 61.93
CA ILE A 24 33.66 -25.23 61.71
C ILE A 24 33.71 -23.79 61.20
N ILE A 25 34.51 -22.92 61.83
CA ILE A 25 34.66 -21.52 61.38
C ILE A 25 35.23 -21.47 59.96
N LEU A 26 36.28 -22.25 59.65
CA LEU A 26 36.85 -22.28 58.31
C LEU A 26 35.83 -22.74 57.26
N SER A 27 35.03 -23.77 57.59
CA SER A 27 33.98 -24.26 56.70
C SER A 27 32.88 -23.22 56.47
N LEU A 28 32.51 -22.47 57.51
CA LEU A 28 31.53 -21.40 57.43
C LEU A 28 32.05 -20.24 56.57
N MET A 29 33.31 -19.84 56.78
CA MET A 29 33.98 -18.81 55.98
C MET A 29 34.06 -19.20 54.50
N LEU A 30 34.39 -20.47 54.21
CA LEU A 30 34.42 -20.97 52.84
C LEU A 30 33.03 -20.95 52.20
N MET A 31 31.98 -21.39 52.91
CA MET A 31 30.62 -21.34 52.39
C MET A 31 30.15 -19.91 52.09
N ILE A 32 30.49 -18.95 52.95
CA ILE A 32 30.18 -17.52 52.72
C ILE A 32 30.93 -17.01 51.49
N ALA A 33 32.22 -17.33 51.35
CA ALA A 33 33.03 -16.90 50.21
C ALA A 33 32.52 -17.46 48.86
N VAL A 34 32.15 -18.75 48.83
CA VAL A 34 31.54 -19.39 47.65
C VAL A 34 30.17 -18.76 47.35
N GLY A 35 29.36 -18.50 48.38
CA GLY A 35 28.07 -17.83 48.25
C GLY A 35 28.20 -16.46 47.59
N ILE A 36 29.07 -15.58 48.10
CA ILE A 36 29.30 -14.23 47.56
C ILE A 36 29.78 -14.30 46.10
N SER A 37 30.71 -15.21 45.81
CA SER A 37 31.27 -15.37 44.46
C SER A 37 30.20 -15.85 43.46
N SER A 38 29.32 -16.78 43.87
CA SER A 38 28.23 -17.26 43.03
C SER A 38 27.22 -16.16 42.69
N VAL A 39 26.84 -15.33 43.68
CA VAL A 39 25.93 -14.19 43.47
C VAL A 39 26.55 -13.17 42.53
N ALA A 40 27.82 -12.81 42.74
CA ALA A 40 28.52 -11.85 41.88
C ALA A 40 28.61 -12.33 40.41
N ILE A 41 28.82 -13.64 40.20
CA ILE A 41 28.80 -14.23 38.85
C ILE A 41 27.41 -14.15 38.23
N VAL A 42 26.36 -14.45 38.98
CA VAL A 42 24.97 -14.37 38.51
C VAL A 42 24.59 -12.94 38.14
N GLU A 43 24.89 -11.96 39.00
CA GLU A 43 24.63 -10.54 38.73
C GLU A 43 25.43 -10.03 37.53
N LYS A 44 26.71 -10.40 37.41
CA LYS A 44 27.53 -10.05 36.24
C LYS A 44 26.99 -10.65 34.95
N LYS A 45 26.53 -11.91 34.99
CA LYS A 45 25.90 -12.57 33.84
C LYS A 45 24.59 -11.89 33.46
N ALA A 46 23.74 -11.59 34.44
CA ALA A 46 22.48 -10.87 34.23
C ALA A 46 22.72 -9.47 33.62
N ALA A 47 23.66 -8.70 34.17
CA ALA A 47 24.04 -7.38 33.66
C ALA A 47 24.60 -7.45 32.23
N SER A 48 25.44 -8.45 31.93
CA SER A 48 25.96 -8.66 30.57
C SER A 48 24.86 -9.00 29.57
N THR A 49 23.89 -9.83 29.97
CA THR A 49 22.76 -10.20 29.10
C THR A 49 21.81 -9.03 28.85
N THR A 50 21.61 -8.15 29.84
CA THR A 50 20.83 -6.92 29.63
C THR A 50 21.54 -5.94 28.70
N THR A 51 22.87 -5.83 28.79
CA THR A 51 23.65 -4.97 27.88
C THR A 51 23.61 -5.48 26.44
N ALA A 52 23.79 -6.79 26.23
CA ALA A 52 23.71 -7.38 24.89
C ALA A 52 22.31 -7.21 24.28
N SER A 53 21.25 -7.40 25.07
CA SER A 53 19.87 -7.14 24.67
C SER A 53 19.65 -5.68 24.25
N VAL A 54 20.14 -4.71 25.04
CA VAL A 54 19.98 -3.29 24.72
C VAL A 54 20.72 -2.94 23.43
N GLN A 55 21.94 -3.46 23.23
CA GLN A 55 22.71 -3.20 22.03
C GLN A 55 22.09 -3.86 20.79
N ALA A 56 21.57 -5.08 20.90
CA ALA A 56 20.82 -5.72 19.82
C ALA A 56 19.58 -4.89 19.42
N LEU A 57 18.84 -4.35 20.41
CA LEU A 57 17.69 -3.48 20.14
C LEU A 57 18.11 -2.18 19.45
N GLN A 58 19.15 -1.52 19.95
CA GLN A 58 19.71 -0.30 19.33
C GLN A 58 20.17 -0.57 17.89
N THR A 59 20.81 -1.72 17.66
CA THR A 59 21.25 -2.14 16.32
C THR A 59 20.05 -2.34 15.38
N ALA A 60 18.97 -2.95 15.88
CA ALA A 60 17.73 -3.12 15.12
C ALA A 60 17.09 -1.77 14.78
N ASP A 61 16.98 -0.88 15.77
CA ASP A 61 16.38 0.46 15.63
C ASP A 61 17.16 1.33 14.63
N SER A 62 18.49 1.36 14.73
CA SER A 62 19.34 2.04 13.76
C SER A 62 19.25 1.43 12.35
N GLY A 63 19.13 0.11 12.24
CA GLY A 63 18.91 -0.56 10.95
C GLY A 63 17.61 -0.10 10.29
N ALA A 64 16.54 0.02 11.06
CA ALA A 64 15.26 0.54 10.59
C ALA A 64 15.34 2.02 10.20
N GLU A 65 15.96 2.87 11.03
CA GLU A 65 16.13 4.30 10.75
C GLU A 65 16.92 4.55 9.45
N ILE A 66 18.02 3.84 9.25
CA ILE A 66 18.87 4.00 8.06
C ILE A 66 18.15 3.48 6.81
N ALA A 67 17.41 2.38 6.91
CA ALA A 67 16.60 1.87 5.82
C ALA A 67 15.51 2.87 5.41
N LEU A 68 14.75 3.40 6.39
CA LEU A 68 13.76 4.45 6.16
C LEU A 68 14.37 5.68 5.49
N LYS A 69 15.53 6.13 5.97
CA LYS A 69 16.24 7.27 5.38
C LYS A 69 16.67 6.98 3.94
N ALA A 70 17.22 5.80 3.67
CA ALA A 70 17.66 5.43 2.33
C ALA A 70 16.48 5.40 1.35
N ILE A 71 15.37 4.75 1.73
CA ILE A 71 14.11 4.71 0.98
C ILE A 71 13.58 6.12 0.70
N GLY A 72 13.56 7.00 1.72
CA GLY A 72 13.09 8.37 1.56
C GLY A 72 13.98 9.29 0.69
N THR A 73 15.21 8.87 0.36
CA THR A 73 16.16 9.66 -0.45
C THR A 73 16.37 9.14 -1.86
N ASP A 74 15.51 8.22 -2.33
CA ASP A 74 15.60 7.54 -3.64
C ASP A 74 16.90 6.73 -3.80
N PRO A 75 16.96 5.50 -3.26
CA PRO A 75 18.14 4.64 -3.32
C PRO A 75 18.29 3.94 -4.69
N GLY A 76 17.42 4.23 -5.66
CA GLY A 76 17.23 3.49 -6.90
C GLY A 76 15.98 2.59 -6.86
N VAL A 77 15.62 2.05 -8.03
CA VAL A 77 14.32 1.38 -8.25
C VAL A 77 14.20 0.02 -7.53
N THR A 78 15.30 -0.66 -7.17
CA THR A 78 15.26 -2.06 -6.72
C THR A 78 15.83 -2.30 -5.32
N LEU A 79 15.41 -3.38 -4.65
CA LEU A 79 15.96 -3.80 -3.36
C LEU A 79 17.48 -4.04 -3.41
N SER A 80 18.01 -4.49 -4.54
CA SER A 80 19.47 -4.60 -4.76
C SER A 80 20.18 -3.25 -4.77
N ALA A 81 19.54 -2.21 -5.33
CA ALA A 81 20.07 -0.85 -5.28
C ALA A 81 20.03 -0.28 -3.85
N LEU A 82 18.94 -0.55 -3.12
CA LEU A 82 18.83 -0.25 -1.69
C LEU A 82 19.94 -0.95 -0.88
N ALA A 83 20.23 -2.22 -1.14
CA ALA A 83 21.31 -2.95 -0.48
C ALA A 83 22.67 -2.26 -0.67
N ALA A 84 22.97 -1.81 -1.89
CA ALA A 84 24.19 -1.06 -2.20
C ALA A 84 24.23 0.30 -1.46
N ALA A 85 23.11 1.03 -1.41
CA ALA A 85 23.00 2.30 -0.70
C ALA A 85 23.22 2.16 0.82
N LEU A 86 22.83 1.01 1.40
CA LEU A 86 23.01 0.67 2.80
C LEU A 86 24.41 0.14 3.14
N GLY A 87 25.28 -0.06 2.13
CA GLY A 87 26.60 -0.65 2.31
C GLY A 87 26.57 -2.16 2.58
N ALA A 88 25.47 -2.84 2.22
CA ALA A 88 25.41 -4.29 2.23
C ALA A 88 26.22 -4.88 1.07
N THR A 89 26.66 -6.13 1.21
CA THR A 89 27.40 -6.83 0.13
C THR A 89 26.46 -7.19 -1.02
N SER A 90 25.24 -7.64 -0.71
CA SER A 90 24.17 -7.94 -1.65
C SER A 90 22.82 -8.05 -0.93
N CYS A 91 21.74 -8.05 -1.71
CA CYS A 91 20.45 -8.57 -1.28
C CYS A 91 20.44 -10.11 -1.53
N ASP A 92 19.82 -10.89 -0.64
CA ASP A 92 19.64 -12.35 -0.76
C ASP A 92 18.15 -12.69 -0.73
N ASP A 93 17.68 -13.44 -1.72
CA ASP A 93 16.29 -13.91 -1.87
C ASP A 93 16.21 -15.45 -2.03
N THR A 94 17.29 -16.16 -1.71
CA THR A 94 17.40 -17.62 -1.96
C THR A 94 16.34 -18.44 -1.22
N ASP A 95 15.82 -17.94 -0.09
CA ASP A 95 14.77 -18.60 0.70
C ASP A 95 13.35 -18.09 0.38
N GLY A 96 13.19 -17.31 -0.70
CA GLY A 96 11.92 -16.74 -1.13
C GLY A 96 11.50 -15.50 -0.34
N ILE A 97 12.42 -14.89 0.41
CA ILE A 97 12.23 -13.60 1.07
C ILE A 97 13.46 -12.75 0.77
N ALA A 98 13.26 -11.56 0.21
CA ALA A 98 14.34 -10.62 -0.03
C ALA A 98 14.86 -10.04 1.29
N LYS A 99 16.16 -10.23 1.54
CA LYS A 99 16.85 -9.82 2.76
C LYS A 99 18.08 -9.00 2.46
N ILE A 100 18.30 -7.97 3.27
CA ILE A 100 19.51 -7.15 3.22
C ILE A 100 20.23 -7.26 4.55
N VAL A 101 21.46 -7.75 4.53
CA VAL A 101 22.27 -7.92 5.73
C VAL A 101 23.43 -6.94 5.72
N VAL A 102 23.51 -6.11 6.75
CA VAL A 102 24.65 -5.21 6.99
C VAL A 102 25.42 -5.72 8.19
N SER A 103 26.66 -6.16 7.93
CA SER A 103 27.56 -6.66 8.96
C SER A 103 28.51 -5.57 9.44
N ASN A 104 29.01 -5.72 10.67
CA ASN A 104 29.96 -4.82 11.32
C ASN A 104 29.47 -3.37 11.50
N PHE A 105 28.16 -3.17 11.64
CA PHE A 105 27.53 -1.85 11.61
C PHE A 105 28.08 -0.87 12.67
N ALA A 106 28.26 -1.33 13.91
CA ALA A 106 28.79 -0.57 15.04
C ALA A 106 30.00 -1.27 15.71
N GLY A 107 30.69 -2.15 14.97
CA GLY A 107 31.79 -2.98 15.45
C GLY A 107 31.65 -4.46 15.06
N THR A 108 32.69 -5.25 15.33
CA THR A 108 32.85 -6.64 14.82
C THR A 108 31.74 -7.62 15.20
N ASP A 109 30.95 -7.31 16.23
CA ASP A 109 29.94 -8.22 16.78
C ASP A 109 28.51 -7.70 16.56
N SER A 110 28.33 -6.69 15.71
CA SER A 110 27.03 -6.07 15.43
C SER A 110 26.65 -6.19 13.97
N LYS A 111 25.43 -6.68 13.71
CA LYS A 111 24.84 -6.72 12.37
C LYS A 111 23.34 -6.50 12.46
N PHE A 112 22.74 -6.05 11.37
CA PHE A 112 21.29 -6.07 11.22
C PHE A 112 20.88 -6.73 9.91
N GLU A 113 19.72 -7.37 9.94
CA GLU A 113 19.05 -7.96 8.79
C GLU A 113 17.73 -7.23 8.58
N LEU A 114 17.49 -6.79 7.34
CA LEU A 114 16.25 -6.17 6.92
C LEU A 114 15.45 -7.16 6.06
N SER A 115 14.15 -7.17 6.28
CA SER A 115 13.16 -7.79 5.40
C SER A 115 12.00 -6.82 5.23
N PHE A 116 11.30 -6.93 4.10
CA PHE A 116 10.31 -5.95 3.66
C PHE A 116 8.99 -6.62 3.37
N SER A 117 7.90 -5.91 3.64
CA SER A 117 6.55 -6.34 3.30
C SER A 117 5.83 -5.28 2.49
N ASP A 118 4.96 -5.76 1.60
CA ASP A 118 4.10 -4.93 0.78
C ASP A 118 2.85 -4.44 1.53
N ILE A 119 1.97 -3.77 0.79
CA ILE A 119 0.71 -3.23 1.31
C ILE A 119 -0.27 -4.31 1.77
N ASP A 120 -0.17 -5.53 1.24
CA ASP A 120 -0.99 -6.68 1.63
C ASP A 120 -0.40 -7.38 2.87
N GLY A 121 0.80 -6.98 3.29
CA GLY A 121 1.55 -7.58 4.39
C GLY A 121 2.36 -8.81 3.97
N ASP A 122 2.40 -9.11 2.68
CA ASP A 122 3.18 -10.22 2.14
C ASP A 122 4.65 -9.82 2.06
N PRO A 123 5.58 -10.75 2.32
CA PRO A 123 7.01 -10.45 2.23
C PRO A 123 7.43 -10.27 0.77
N LEU A 124 8.19 -9.22 0.49
CA LEU A 124 8.86 -9.09 -0.80
C LEU A 124 9.86 -10.23 -0.97
N ASN A 125 9.83 -10.89 -2.13
CA ASN A 125 10.50 -12.18 -2.36
C ASN A 125 11.57 -12.14 -3.45
N ASP A 126 11.82 -10.98 -4.06
CA ASP A 126 12.75 -10.81 -5.17
C ASP A 126 13.65 -9.60 -4.93
N CYS A 127 14.96 -9.78 -4.95
CA CYS A 127 15.93 -8.70 -4.80
C CYS A 127 15.95 -7.71 -5.99
N ALA A 128 15.30 -8.05 -7.10
CA ALA A 128 15.00 -7.13 -8.20
C ALA A 128 13.66 -6.40 -8.03
N GLY A 129 12.87 -6.73 -6.99
CA GLY A 129 11.60 -6.08 -6.65
C GLY A 129 11.75 -4.60 -6.33
N SER A 130 10.64 -3.86 -6.47
CA SER A 130 10.64 -2.40 -6.35
C SER A 130 10.78 -1.95 -4.91
N VAL A 131 11.51 -0.85 -4.70
CA VAL A 131 11.55 -0.17 -3.39
C VAL A 131 10.22 0.51 -3.07
N ASP A 132 9.45 0.88 -4.10
CA ASP A 132 8.14 1.52 -3.94
C ASP A 132 7.09 0.58 -3.35
N ASP A 133 7.30 -0.74 -3.48
CA ASP A 133 6.40 -1.76 -2.92
C ASP A 133 6.57 -1.88 -1.39
N ILE A 134 7.61 -1.29 -0.79
CA ILE A 134 7.89 -1.43 0.64
C ILE A 134 6.91 -0.57 1.46
N VAL A 135 6.07 -1.22 2.25
CA VAL A 135 5.16 -0.56 3.21
C VAL A 135 5.59 -0.79 4.65
N SER A 136 6.27 -1.91 4.94
CA SER A 136 6.83 -2.16 6.27
C SER A 136 8.23 -2.74 6.20
N ILE A 137 9.05 -2.36 7.17
CA ILE A 137 10.42 -2.82 7.33
C ILE A 137 10.51 -3.56 8.66
N LYS A 138 10.95 -4.82 8.60
CA LYS A 138 11.36 -5.58 9.76
C LYS A 138 12.88 -5.59 9.83
N SER A 139 13.42 -5.00 10.90
CA SER A 139 14.86 -4.95 11.19
C SER A 139 15.18 -5.86 12.37
N VAL A 140 16.05 -6.85 12.16
CA VAL A 140 16.56 -7.75 13.19
C VAL A 140 18.00 -7.39 13.49
N GLY A 141 18.24 -6.79 14.66
CA GLY A 141 19.57 -6.50 15.16
C GLY A 141 20.15 -7.68 15.95
N GLU A 142 21.39 -8.03 15.65
CA GLU A 142 22.17 -9.02 16.39
C GLU A 142 23.38 -8.34 17.06
N TYR A 143 23.59 -8.66 18.34
CA TYR A 143 24.81 -8.35 19.07
C TYR A 143 25.25 -9.53 19.93
N LYS A 144 26.44 -10.10 19.67
CA LYS A 144 26.99 -11.27 20.41
C LYS A 144 25.97 -12.40 20.60
N ASP A 145 25.41 -12.90 19.50
CA ASP A 145 24.38 -13.96 19.47
C ASP A 145 23.06 -13.60 20.18
N THR A 146 22.84 -12.32 20.52
CA THR A 146 21.58 -11.83 21.07
C THR A 146 20.81 -11.06 19.99
N PHE A 147 19.54 -11.43 19.80
CA PHE A 147 18.68 -10.89 18.74
C PHE A 147 17.56 -10.02 19.31
N ARG A 148 17.28 -8.90 18.65
CA ARG A 148 16.08 -8.09 18.86
C ARG A 148 15.54 -7.65 17.51
N ALA A 149 14.22 -7.57 17.40
CA ALA A 149 13.57 -7.13 16.18
C ALA A 149 12.71 -5.90 16.46
N VAL A 150 12.71 -4.99 15.51
CA VAL A 150 11.76 -3.88 15.43
C VAL A 150 11.08 -3.95 14.06
N SER A 151 9.80 -3.59 14.02
CA SER A 151 9.06 -3.40 12.79
C SER A 151 8.60 -1.96 12.75
N VAL A 152 8.86 -1.29 11.63
CA VAL A 152 8.46 0.09 11.39
C VAL A 152 7.71 0.13 10.08
N ASP A 153 6.61 0.88 10.06
CA ASP A 153 5.94 1.16 8.80
C ASP A 153 6.73 2.24 8.07
N VAL A 154 6.95 2.01 6.78
CA VAL A 154 7.37 3.09 5.92
C VAL A 154 6.15 3.99 5.83
N ALA A 155 6.31 5.28 6.09
CA ALA A 155 5.40 6.26 5.54
C ALA A 155 5.63 6.25 4.02
N SER A 156 5.30 5.14 3.35
CA SER A 156 5.05 5.15 1.92
C SER A 156 3.99 6.23 1.79
N ASN A 157 4.19 7.15 0.86
CA ASN A 157 3.36 8.32 0.76
C ASN A 157 1.97 7.95 0.18
N GLY A 158 1.38 6.85 0.63
CA GLY A 158 0.25 6.15 0.06
C GLY A 158 0.45 5.78 -1.41
N PRO A 159 -0.56 5.19 -2.05
CA PRO A 159 -0.49 4.85 -3.48
C PRO A 159 -0.31 6.09 -4.38
N CYS A 160 -0.59 7.31 -3.87
CA CYS A 160 -0.33 8.53 -4.61
C CYS A 160 1.09 9.08 -4.46
N GLY A 161 1.98 8.43 -3.71
CA GLY A 161 3.35 8.94 -3.56
C GLY A 161 3.44 10.31 -2.89
N GLY A 162 2.38 10.72 -2.17
CA GLY A 162 2.30 11.97 -1.39
C GLY A 162 1.86 13.15 -2.22
N GLU A 163 1.62 12.91 -3.50
CA GLU A 163 1.08 13.87 -4.43
C GLU A 163 -0.39 14.13 -4.09
N THR A 164 -0.74 15.40 -3.94
CA THR A 164 -2.14 15.83 -3.74
C THR A 164 -2.80 16.24 -5.05
N SER A 165 -2.02 16.42 -6.13
CA SER A 165 -2.50 16.78 -7.45
C SER A 165 -1.50 16.43 -8.54
N LEU A 166 -2.00 16.06 -9.72
CA LEU A 166 -1.24 15.92 -10.96
C LEU A 166 -1.43 17.16 -11.85
N ILE A 167 -0.34 17.66 -12.44
CA ILE A 167 -0.41 18.65 -13.52
C ILE A 167 -0.26 17.94 -14.87
N ASP A 168 -1.36 17.81 -15.61
CA ASP A 168 -1.41 17.23 -16.94
C ASP A 168 -1.18 18.31 -18.00
N THR A 169 -0.01 18.30 -18.64
CA THR A 169 0.35 19.27 -19.67
C THR A 169 0.48 18.59 -21.03
N ARG A 170 -0.33 19.05 -21.99
CA ARG A 170 -0.42 18.52 -23.36
C ARG A 170 -0.36 19.66 -24.35
N GLY A 171 0.76 19.81 -25.06
CA GLY A 171 0.97 20.97 -25.93
C GLY A 171 0.79 22.29 -25.18
N SER A 172 -0.24 23.06 -25.52
CA SER A 172 -0.58 24.34 -24.87
C SER A 172 -1.61 24.24 -23.72
N GLU A 173 -2.18 23.06 -23.45
CA GLU A 173 -3.15 22.85 -22.36
C GLU A 173 -2.41 22.39 -21.10
N SER A 174 -2.73 22.97 -19.95
CA SER A 174 -2.25 22.52 -18.64
C SER A 174 -3.42 22.46 -17.67
N ILE A 175 -3.74 21.27 -17.17
CA ILE A 175 -4.87 21.02 -16.27
C ILE A 175 -4.36 20.32 -15.01
N THR A 176 -4.66 20.90 -13.85
CA THR A 176 -4.41 20.25 -12.56
C THR A 176 -5.61 19.40 -12.15
N TYR A 177 -5.34 18.14 -11.80
CA TYR A 177 -6.31 17.20 -11.23
C TYR A 177 -5.91 16.86 -9.79
N PRO A 178 -6.79 17.07 -8.80
CA PRO A 178 -6.55 16.56 -7.45
C PRO A 178 -6.48 15.03 -7.46
N LEU A 179 -5.67 14.48 -6.57
CA LEU A 179 -5.50 13.04 -6.39
C LEU A 179 -6.14 12.58 -5.07
N ILE A 180 -6.61 11.34 -5.07
CA ILE A 180 -7.16 10.68 -3.89
C ILE A 180 -6.66 9.23 -3.83
N GLU A 181 -6.45 8.76 -2.62
CA GLU A 181 -6.03 7.40 -2.34
C GLU A 181 -7.25 6.57 -1.96
N ILE A 182 -7.40 5.42 -2.61
CA ILE A 182 -8.49 4.49 -2.32
C ILE A 182 -7.94 3.07 -2.33
N GLY A 183 -7.89 2.43 -1.15
CA GLY A 183 -7.20 1.17 -1.00
C GLY A 183 -5.74 1.31 -1.41
N THR A 184 -5.32 0.50 -2.38
CA THR A 184 -3.97 0.47 -2.96
C THR A 184 -3.83 1.34 -4.20
N GLN A 185 -4.84 2.14 -4.55
CA GLN A 185 -4.91 2.84 -5.83
C GLN A 185 -4.88 4.35 -5.69
N CYS A 186 -4.16 5.01 -6.61
CA CYS A 186 -4.19 6.46 -6.74
C CYS A 186 -5.12 6.89 -7.87
N TRP A 187 -6.20 7.57 -7.52
CA TRP A 187 -7.23 8.01 -8.47
C TRP A 187 -7.18 9.51 -8.67
N MET A 188 -7.50 9.97 -9.89
CA MET A 188 -7.95 11.35 -10.07
C MET A 188 -9.28 11.55 -9.32
N ALA A 189 -9.38 12.62 -8.53
CA ALA A 189 -10.60 12.97 -7.81
C ALA A 189 -11.71 13.53 -8.73
N GLU A 190 -11.33 13.99 -9.92
CA GLU A 190 -12.19 14.58 -10.92
C GLU A 190 -12.15 13.77 -12.22
N ASN A 191 -13.19 13.95 -13.05
CA ASN A 191 -13.19 13.36 -14.38
C ASN A 191 -12.25 14.14 -15.31
N LEU A 192 -11.68 13.44 -16.29
CA LEU A 192 -10.75 14.02 -17.26
C LEU A 192 -11.41 15.16 -18.06
N ARG A 193 -10.69 16.29 -18.19
CA ARG A 193 -11.16 17.55 -18.79
C ARG A 193 -10.44 17.95 -20.08
N THR A 194 -9.45 17.17 -20.51
CA THR A 194 -8.57 17.51 -21.63
C THR A 194 -9.29 17.49 -22.98
N ALA A 195 -9.02 18.49 -23.81
CA ALA A 195 -9.36 18.49 -25.23
C ALA A 195 -8.18 18.06 -26.12
N LYS A 196 -7.18 17.37 -25.56
CA LYS A 196 -5.97 16.98 -26.29
C LYS A 196 -5.61 15.52 -26.05
N LYS A 197 -5.01 14.91 -27.06
CA LYS A 197 -4.39 13.59 -26.94
C LYS A 197 -3.08 13.68 -26.14
N PRO A 198 -2.52 12.55 -25.67
CA PRO A 198 -1.25 12.55 -24.95
C PRO A 198 -0.08 13.17 -25.73
N ASP A 199 -0.12 13.13 -27.06
CA ASP A 199 0.88 13.76 -27.94
C ASP A 199 0.69 15.28 -28.13
N GLY A 200 -0.32 15.87 -27.47
CA GLY A 200 -0.65 17.30 -27.55
C GLY A 200 -1.54 17.70 -28.73
N THR A 201 -1.91 16.76 -29.61
CA THR A 201 -2.81 17.04 -30.72
C THR A 201 -4.25 17.27 -30.24
N ASP A 202 -4.98 18.13 -30.94
CA ASP A 202 -6.34 18.51 -30.54
C ASP A 202 -7.35 17.37 -30.79
N LEU A 203 -8.25 17.20 -29.82
CA LEU A 203 -9.50 16.46 -29.98
C LEU A 203 -10.60 17.45 -30.35
N THR A 204 -11.22 17.24 -31.50
CA THR A 204 -12.34 18.08 -31.96
C THR A 204 -13.65 17.61 -31.35
N GLU A 205 -14.47 18.55 -30.86
CA GLU A 205 -15.83 18.29 -30.39
C GLU A 205 -16.62 17.51 -31.46
N GLY A 206 -17.29 16.44 -31.05
CA GLY A 206 -18.05 15.58 -31.95
C GLY A 206 -17.22 14.46 -32.59
N SER A 207 -15.89 14.52 -32.53
CA SER A 207 -14.98 13.52 -33.07
C SER A 207 -14.45 12.58 -31.98
N GLY A 208 -15.37 12.01 -31.21
CA GLY A 208 -15.08 11.07 -30.12
C GLY A 208 -14.81 11.72 -28.75
N MET A 209 -14.82 13.06 -28.69
CA MET A 209 -14.83 13.85 -27.46
C MET A 209 -16.07 14.77 -27.47
N TYR A 210 -16.78 14.82 -26.34
CA TYR A 210 -18.02 15.58 -26.20
C TYR A 210 -18.05 16.40 -24.91
N SER A 211 -18.54 17.62 -25.02
CA SER A 211 -18.69 18.52 -23.89
C SER A 211 -19.98 18.24 -23.13
N ASN A 212 -19.93 18.38 -21.80
CA ASN A 212 -21.13 18.35 -20.97
C ASN A 212 -21.93 19.66 -21.15
N PRO A 213 -23.25 19.63 -21.42
CA PRO A 213 -24.10 20.82 -21.55
C PRO A 213 -24.09 21.77 -20.36
N ALA A 214 -23.84 21.28 -19.14
CA ALA A 214 -23.73 22.12 -17.95
C ALA A 214 -22.33 22.73 -17.75
N GLY A 215 -21.41 22.45 -18.65
CA GLY A 215 -20.00 22.83 -18.58
C GLY A 215 -19.09 21.62 -18.39
N SER A 216 -17.99 21.59 -19.14
CA SER A 216 -16.97 20.53 -19.03
C SER A 216 -15.88 20.86 -18.00
N GLY A 217 -16.19 21.76 -17.07
CA GLY A 217 -15.31 22.15 -15.97
C GLY A 217 -15.23 21.07 -14.91
N SER A 218 -14.45 21.35 -13.86
CA SER A 218 -14.45 20.51 -12.67
C SER A 218 -15.86 20.54 -12.03
N PRO A 219 -16.38 19.40 -11.53
CA PRO A 219 -15.77 18.06 -11.51
C PRO A 219 -16.25 17.13 -12.64
N TRP A 220 -17.17 17.58 -13.51
CA TRP A 220 -17.87 16.71 -14.47
C TRP A 220 -16.99 16.16 -15.59
N GLY A 221 -15.99 16.93 -16.03
CA GLY A 221 -15.13 16.47 -17.11
C GLY A 221 -15.77 16.57 -18.49
N LYS A 222 -15.04 16.05 -19.47
CA LYS A 222 -15.52 15.76 -20.81
C LYS A 222 -15.89 14.29 -20.92
N LEU A 223 -16.61 13.97 -21.99
CA LEU A 223 -17.01 12.61 -22.31
C LEU A 223 -16.25 12.11 -23.53
N TYR A 224 -15.83 10.86 -23.49
CA TYR A 224 -15.02 10.24 -24.53
C TYR A 224 -15.67 8.95 -25.03
N ASP A 225 -15.64 8.76 -26.34
CA ASP A 225 -15.90 7.45 -26.92
C ASP A 225 -14.79 6.46 -26.58
N TRP A 226 -15.06 5.18 -26.80
CA TRP A 226 -14.15 4.14 -26.35
C TRP A 226 -12.81 4.22 -27.09
N ALA A 227 -12.82 4.35 -28.42
CA ALA A 227 -11.59 4.47 -29.19
C ALA A 227 -10.75 5.70 -28.79
N THR A 228 -11.38 6.83 -28.51
CA THR A 228 -10.71 8.05 -28.04
C THR A 228 -10.16 7.87 -26.64
N ALA A 229 -10.93 7.28 -25.71
CA ALA A 229 -10.45 6.95 -24.38
C ALA A 229 -9.24 5.99 -24.43
N MET A 230 -9.23 5.07 -25.39
CA MET A 230 -8.12 4.15 -25.63
C MET A 230 -6.99 4.74 -26.47
N ASN A 231 -7.14 5.98 -26.97
CA ASN A 231 -6.22 6.65 -27.88
C ASN A 231 -5.86 5.82 -29.13
N ILE A 232 -6.88 5.22 -29.74
CA ILE A 232 -6.77 4.41 -30.98
C ILE A 232 -7.72 4.94 -32.06
N SER A 233 -7.66 4.34 -33.25
CA SER A 233 -8.52 4.73 -34.38
C SER A 233 -10.02 4.54 -34.09
N SER A 234 -10.84 5.52 -34.48
CA SER A 234 -12.29 5.53 -34.28
C SER A 234 -13.02 4.37 -34.96
N ILE A 235 -12.39 3.69 -35.93
CA ILE A 235 -12.93 2.47 -36.56
C ILE A 235 -13.27 1.40 -35.51
N TYR A 236 -12.49 1.33 -34.42
CA TYR A 236 -12.64 0.35 -33.35
C TYR A 236 -13.83 0.61 -32.44
N ASN A 237 -14.58 1.70 -32.66
CA ASN A 237 -15.91 1.87 -32.05
C ASN A 237 -16.97 0.94 -32.67
N THR A 238 -16.67 0.32 -33.81
CA THR A 238 -17.60 -0.59 -34.51
C THR A 238 -16.96 -1.93 -34.89
N THR A 239 -15.68 -2.11 -34.59
CA THR A 239 -14.92 -3.34 -34.87
C THR A 239 -14.20 -3.83 -33.61
N LEU A 240 -13.78 -5.11 -33.63
CA LEU A 240 -12.92 -5.64 -32.58
C LEU A 240 -11.53 -5.02 -32.69
N PHE A 241 -11.01 -4.56 -31.56
CA PHE A 241 -9.62 -4.14 -31.43
C PHE A 241 -8.74 -5.33 -31.07
N ASP A 242 -7.61 -5.45 -31.75
CA ASP A 242 -6.56 -6.42 -31.43
C ASP A 242 -5.55 -5.77 -30.48
N TYR A 243 -5.56 -6.18 -29.21
CA TYR A 243 -4.70 -5.58 -28.20
C TYR A 243 -3.21 -5.89 -28.38
N SER A 244 -2.85 -6.92 -29.16
CA SER A 244 -1.45 -7.26 -29.44
C SER A 244 -0.73 -6.18 -30.26
N THR A 245 -1.49 -5.35 -30.98
CA THR A 245 -0.93 -4.25 -31.77
C THR A 245 -0.40 -3.10 -30.92
N LEU A 246 -0.69 -3.08 -29.60
CA LEU A 246 -0.16 -2.06 -28.68
C LEU A 246 1.32 -2.28 -28.34
N GLY A 247 1.89 -3.45 -28.63
CA GLY A 247 3.28 -3.76 -28.28
C GLY A 247 3.52 -3.93 -26.77
N LEU A 248 2.46 -4.08 -25.98
CA LEU A 248 2.50 -4.23 -24.52
C LEU A 248 2.51 -5.70 -24.05
N GLY A 249 2.70 -6.65 -24.98
CA GLY A 249 2.68 -8.09 -24.67
C GLY A 249 1.29 -8.68 -24.45
N TYR A 250 0.22 -7.92 -24.70
CA TYR A 250 -1.16 -8.40 -24.55
C TYR A 250 -1.58 -9.32 -25.70
N PRO A 251 -2.40 -10.36 -25.44
CA PRO A 251 -2.93 -11.20 -26.51
C PRO A 251 -4.08 -10.49 -27.23
N ALA A 252 -4.33 -10.90 -28.47
CA ALA A 252 -5.25 -10.22 -29.37
C ALA A 252 -6.68 -10.09 -28.87
N SER A 253 -7.19 -11.10 -28.17
CA SER A 253 -8.57 -11.13 -27.67
C SER A 253 -8.87 -10.09 -26.59
N GLY A 254 -7.84 -9.43 -26.05
CA GLY A 254 -7.92 -8.68 -24.81
C GLY A 254 -8.04 -9.64 -23.62
N GLN A 255 -7.34 -9.34 -22.53
CA GLN A 255 -7.45 -10.07 -21.28
C GLN A 255 -7.93 -9.15 -20.17
N ALA A 256 -8.29 -9.79 -19.07
CA ALA A 256 -8.55 -9.13 -17.82
C ALA A 256 -7.30 -8.36 -17.32
N GLY A 257 -7.50 -7.16 -16.77
CA GLY A 257 -6.43 -6.41 -16.08
C GLY A 257 -5.41 -5.70 -16.98
N MET A 258 -5.71 -5.47 -18.26
CA MET A 258 -4.81 -4.70 -19.14
C MET A 258 -4.82 -3.21 -18.78
N LYS A 259 -3.69 -2.73 -18.26
CA LYS A 259 -3.42 -1.33 -17.97
C LYS A 259 -2.98 -0.62 -19.25
N ILE A 260 -3.88 0.14 -19.84
CA ILE A 260 -3.63 0.84 -21.09
C ILE A 260 -3.72 2.33 -20.82
N GLN A 261 -2.61 3.05 -21.06
CA GLN A 261 -2.53 4.49 -20.86
C GLN A 261 -3.74 5.19 -21.51
N GLY A 262 -3.99 4.88 -22.78
CA GLY A 262 -5.08 5.49 -23.53
C GLY A 262 -4.96 7.02 -23.54
N ILE A 263 -6.05 7.71 -23.21
CA ILE A 263 -6.13 9.16 -23.15
C ILE A 263 -5.54 9.74 -21.84
N CYS A 264 -5.17 8.89 -20.88
CA CYS A 264 -4.60 9.33 -19.62
C CYS A 264 -3.16 9.86 -19.78
N PRO A 265 -2.68 10.69 -18.83
CA PRO A 265 -1.31 11.17 -18.82
C PRO A 265 -0.29 10.02 -18.77
N SER A 266 0.98 10.32 -19.09
CA SER A 266 2.06 9.33 -18.96
C SER A 266 2.16 8.83 -17.52
N GLY A 267 2.30 7.51 -17.34
CA GLY A 267 2.31 6.88 -16.01
C GLY A 267 0.93 6.68 -15.39
N TRP A 268 -0.15 7.06 -16.09
CA TRP A 268 -1.53 6.84 -15.69
C TRP A 268 -2.25 6.01 -16.76
N HIS A 269 -3.32 5.32 -16.40
CA HIS A 269 -4.10 4.53 -17.34
C HIS A 269 -5.61 4.71 -17.20
N VAL A 270 -6.32 4.35 -18.27
CA VAL A 270 -7.76 4.15 -18.22
C VAL A 270 -8.03 2.95 -17.31
N PRO A 271 -9.03 3.02 -16.41
CA PRO A 271 -9.36 1.90 -15.53
C PRO A 271 -9.52 0.60 -16.32
N SER A 272 -8.71 -0.37 -15.95
CA SER A 272 -8.72 -1.73 -16.45
C SER A 272 -9.95 -2.47 -15.95
N HIS A 273 -10.25 -3.59 -16.61
CA HIS A 273 -11.38 -4.43 -16.25
C HIS A 273 -11.04 -5.91 -16.45
N ALA A 274 -11.54 -6.77 -15.56
CA ALA A 274 -11.38 -8.23 -15.61
C ALA A 274 -12.70 -9.00 -15.71
N THR A 275 -12.71 -10.13 -16.43
CA THR A 275 -13.89 -11.03 -16.49
C THR A 275 -14.15 -11.82 -15.22
N THR A 276 -13.17 -11.89 -14.32
CA THR A 276 -13.17 -12.78 -13.14
C THR A 276 -12.68 -12.01 -11.92
N ALA A 277 -13.25 -12.30 -10.75
CA ALA A 277 -12.91 -11.65 -9.48
C ALA A 277 -11.46 -11.89 -8.98
N ILE A 278 -10.68 -12.74 -9.66
CA ILE A 278 -9.33 -13.18 -9.28
C ILE A 278 -8.25 -12.49 -10.14
N THR A 279 -8.63 -11.64 -11.10
CA THR A 279 -7.68 -10.93 -11.96
C THR A 279 -7.69 -9.43 -11.63
N PRO A 280 -6.52 -8.77 -11.57
CA PRO A 280 -6.42 -7.36 -11.21
C PRO A 280 -7.37 -6.51 -12.05
N ASN A 281 -8.15 -5.66 -11.40
CA ASN A 281 -9.02 -4.74 -12.09
C ASN A 281 -9.48 -3.59 -11.19
N ASP A 282 -9.44 -2.39 -11.75
CA ASP A 282 -9.41 -1.22 -10.89
C ASP A 282 -10.76 -0.94 -10.23
N PHE A 283 -11.85 -1.11 -10.99
CA PHE A 283 -13.18 -0.87 -10.43
C PHE A 283 -13.68 -1.97 -9.50
N VAL A 284 -13.23 -3.23 -9.61
CA VAL A 284 -13.57 -4.24 -8.60
C VAL A 284 -12.67 -4.12 -7.37
N GLU A 285 -11.41 -3.71 -7.50
CA GLU A 285 -10.57 -3.37 -6.34
C GLU A 285 -11.19 -2.21 -5.57
N LEU A 286 -11.63 -1.16 -6.29
CA LEU A 286 -12.45 -0.09 -5.71
C LEU A 286 -13.72 -0.64 -5.03
N ASP A 287 -14.48 -1.50 -5.71
CA ASP A 287 -15.71 -2.12 -5.17
C ASP A 287 -15.43 -2.98 -3.93
N ALA A 288 -14.31 -3.70 -3.91
CA ALA A 288 -13.87 -4.51 -2.78
C ALA A 288 -13.48 -3.62 -1.60
N TYR A 289 -12.73 -2.55 -1.84
CA TYR A 289 -12.36 -1.59 -0.80
C TYR A 289 -13.58 -0.89 -0.20
N ILE A 290 -14.53 -0.40 -1.00
CA ILE A 290 -15.72 0.28 -0.46
C ILE A 290 -16.65 -0.63 0.36
N LYS A 291 -16.58 -1.95 0.15
CA LYS A 291 -17.28 -2.94 0.99
C LYS A 291 -16.68 -3.01 2.39
N THR A 292 -15.39 -2.71 2.57
CA THR A 292 -14.72 -2.78 3.88
C THR A 292 -14.82 -1.48 4.68
N ILE A 293 -14.99 -0.33 4.03
CA ILE A 293 -15.02 0.97 4.70
C ILE A 293 -16.44 1.47 5.02
N GLY A 294 -16.61 2.14 6.17
CA GLY A 294 -17.90 2.69 6.60
C GLY A 294 -18.87 1.64 7.16
N ASP A 295 -20.18 1.92 7.12
CA ASP A 295 -21.19 0.97 7.59
C ASP A 295 -21.24 -0.27 6.67
N THR A 296 -20.90 -1.43 7.22
CA THR A 296 -20.83 -2.73 6.53
C THR A 296 -22.17 -3.46 6.52
N THR A 297 -23.22 -2.89 7.13
CA THR A 297 -24.57 -3.50 7.18
C THR A 297 -25.41 -3.21 5.94
N LEU A 298 -25.01 -2.24 5.11
CA LEU A 298 -25.65 -1.93 3.84
C LEU A 298 -25.16 -2.90 2.76
N LEU A 299 -26.08 -3.60 2.09
CA LEU A 299 -25.72 -4.54 1.02
C LEU A 299 -25.15 -3.85 -0.24
N ASN A 300 -25.44 -2.55 -0.41
CA ASN A 300 -25.12 -1.76 -1.59
C ASN A 300 -24.22 -0.56 -1.20
N HIS A 301 -23.10 -0.37 -1.91
CA HIS A 301 -22.00 0.50 -1.48
C HIS A 301 -21.70 1.70 -2.42
N GLY A 302 -22.39 1.82 -3.54
CA GLY A 302 -22.27 2.92 -4.49
C GLY A 302 -22.54 4.31 -3.89
N GLY A 303 -23.40 4.42 -2.86
CA GLY A 303 -23.57 5.67 -2.10
C GLY A 303 -22.27 6.19 -1.44
N LYS A 304 -21.33 5.30 -1.14
CA LYS A 304 -20.01 5.63 -0.58
C LYS A 304 -19.08 6.26 -1.61
N LEU A 305 -19.34 6.08 -2.91
CA LEU A 305 -18.54 6.60 -4.02
C LEU A 305 -19.05 7.95 -4.56
N LYS A 306 -20.33 8.27 -4.34
CA LYS A 306 -20.96 9.48 -4.89
C LYS A 306 -20.61 10.71 -4.06
N SER A 307 -20.39 11.83 -4.72
CA SER A 307 -20.34 13.13 -4.04
C SER A 307 -21.65 13.41 -3.31
N THR A 308 -21.56 13.93 -2.08
CA THR A 308 -22.71 14.36 -1.27
C THR A 308 -23.29 15.70 -1.71
N ASN A 309 -22.66 16.40 -2.65
CA ASN A 309 -23.16 17.66 -3.16
C ASN A 309 -24.37 17.44 -4.07
N SER A 310 -25.56 17.82 -3.58
CA SER A 310 -26.83 17.72 -4.29
C SER A 310 -26.89 18.54 -5.58
N ALA A 311 -25.99 19.49 -5.80
CA ALA A 311 -25.88 20.18 -7.09
C ALA A 311 -25.44 19.25 -8.24
N TYR A 312 -24.79 18.12 -7.92
CA TYR A 312 -24.24 17.18 -8.89
C TYR A 312 -25.17 16.02 -9.25
N TRP A 313 -26.32 15.92 -8.57
CA TRP A 313 -27.28 14.82 -8.71
C TRP A 313 -28.72 15.34 -8.69
N ASN A 314 -29.61 14.83 -9.55
CA ASN A 314 -31.04 15.21 -9.51
C ASN A 314 -31.73 14.58 -8.30
N SER A 315 -31.21 13.47 -7.80
CA SER A 315 -31.61 12.82 -6.56
C SER A 315 -30.42 12.06 -5.97
N LEU A 316 -30.39 11.94 -4.64
CA LEU A 316 -29.40 11.12 -3.93
C LEU A 316 -30.15 10.06 -3.13
N SER A 317 -29.63 8.84 -3.15
CA SER A 317 -30.05 7.77 -2.25
C SER A 317 -29.69 8.10 -0.79
N ALA A 318 -30.49 7.60 0.15
CA ALA A 318 -30.29 7.87 1.58
C ALA A 318 -28.94 7.38 2.11
N GLY A 319 -28.34 6.35 1.49
CA GLY A 319 -27.02 5.82 1.83
C GLY A 319 -25.84 6.64 1.30
N THR A 320 -26.08 7.76 0.60
CA THR A 320 -24.99 8.58 0.04
C THR A 320 -24.24 9.33 1.15
N ASN A 321 -22.95 9.00 1.32
CA ASN A 321 -22.11 9.62 2.35
C ASN A 321 -20.68 9.94 1.90
N ASN A 322 -20.29 9.56 0.68
CA ASN A 322 -18.96 9.79 0.09
C ASN A 322 -17.76 9.36 0.98
N VAL A 323 -17.92 8.35 1.85
CA VAL A 323 -16.84 7.95 2.78
C VAL A 323 -15.55 7.49 2.08
N SER A 324 -15.64 7.10 0.81
CA SER A 324 -14.47 6.74 -0.01
C SER A 324 -13.66 7.94 -0.52
N ASN A 325 -14.21 9.16 -0.43
CA ASN A 325 -13.72 10.36 -1.11
C ASN A 325 -13.66 10.30 -2.65
N PHE A 326 -14.11 9.20 -3.28
CA PHE A 326 -14.16 9.09 -4.75
C PHE A 326 -14.96 10.23 -5.39
N SER A 327 -16.00 10.74 -4.74
CA SER A 327 -16.69 11.97 -5.14
C SER A 327 -17.22 11.93 -6.58
N ALA A 328 -17.76 10.80 -7.01
CA ALA A 328 -18.39 10.67 -8.33
C ALA A 328 -19.52 11.69 -8.52
N VAL A 329 -19.66 12.19 -9.75
CA VAL A 329 -20.69 13.16 -10.14
C VAL A 329 -21.46 12.66 -11.35
N GLY A 330 -22.75 12.99 -11.41
CA GLY A 330 -23.63 12.59 -12.51
C GLY A 330 -23.30 13.32 -13.82
N ALA A 331 -22.25 12.90 -14.51
CA ALA A 331 -21.81 13.48 -15.77
C ALA A 331 -22.68 13.07 -16.98
N GLY A 332 -23.57 12.09 -16.81
CA GLY A 332 -24.43 11.59 -17.86
C GLY A 332 -23.65 10.92 -18.98
N ASN A 333 -24.22 10.95 -20.19
CA ASN A 333 -23.56 10.41 -21.37
C ASN A 333 -23.96 11.16 -22.64
N TYR A 334 -23.11 11.04 -23.65
CA TYR A 334 -23.40 11.49 -25.00
C TYR A 334 -23.74 10.29 -25.88
N ASN A 335 -24.87 10.30 -26.58
CA ASN A 335 -25.19 9.30 -27.57
C ASN A 335 -24.77 9.82 -28.94
N GLY A 336 -23.73 9.23 -29.54
CA GLY A 336 -23.22 9.59 -30.87
C GLY A 336 -23.93 8.89 -32.05
N ALA A 337 -24.98 8.09 -31.81
CA ALA A 337 -25.74 7.43 -32.88
C ALA A 337 -26.71 8.39 -33.60
N VAL A 338 -27.54 7.86 -34.51
CA VAL A 338 -28.44 8.48 -35.51
C VAL A 338 -29.07 9.85 -35.13
N THR A 339 -29.27 10.15 -33.85
CA THR A 339 -29.60 11.50 -33.38
C THR A 339 -28.72 11.87 -32.19
N PRO A 340 -27.62 12.62 -32.42
CA PRO A 340 -26.69 12.98 -31.37
C PRO A 340 -27.39 13.72 -30.24
N SER A 341 -27.33 13.16 -29.02
CA SER A 341 -28.04 13.71 -27.87
C SER A 341 -27.32 13.41 -26.57
N PHE A 342 -27.27 14.41 -25.70
CA PHE A 342 -26.84 14.24 -24.32
C PHE A 342 -27.98 13.71 -23.46
N ARG A 343 -27.68 12.82 -22.51
CA ARG A 343 -28.66 12.12 -21.68
C ARG A 343 -28.17 11.94 -20.24
N SER A 344 -29.12 11.71 -19.33
CA SER A 344 -28.88 11.27 -17.94
C SER A 344 -27.97 12.18 -17.13
N PHE A 345 -27.99 13.48 -17.44
CA PHE A 345 -27.25 14.47 -16.67
C PHE A 345 -27.73 14.50 -15.23
N LYS A 346 -26.78 14.46 -14.29
CA LYS A 346 -27.06 14.36 -12.85
C LYS A 346 -27.86 13.12 -12.43
N ASP A 347 -28.11 12.19 -13.36
CA ASP A 347 -28.77 10.92 -13.06
C ASP A 347 -27.77 9.77 -13.02
N ASN A 348 -26.76 9.78 -13.91
CA ASN A 348 -25.78 8.71 -14.01
C ASN A 348 -24.35 9.26 -13.97
N ALA A 349 -23.48 8.61 -13.18
CA ALA A 349 -22.03 8.71 -13.36
C ALA A 349 -21.57 7.44 -14.08
N ILE A 350 -21.02 7.60 -15.29
CA ILE A 350 -20.63 6.49 -16.16
C ILE A 350 -19.17 6.64 -16.53
N PHE A 351 -18.38 5.61 -16.27
CA PHE A 351 -16.93 5.61 -16.47
C PHE A 351 -16.52 4.58 -17.53
N ARG A 352 -15.63 4.99 -18.43
CA ARG A 352 -14.97 4.11 -19.40
C ARG A 352 -14.03 3.14 -18.69
N THR A 353 -13.95 1.93 -19.24
CA THR A 353 -12.87 0.98 -18.94
C THR A 353 -12.06 0.66 -20.19
N SER A 354 -10.87 0.10 -20.02
CA SER A 354 -10.00 -0.29 -21.12
C SER A 354 -10.50 -1.50 -21.93
N ARG A 355 -11.57 -2.15 -21.47
CA ARG A 355 -12.02 -3.44 -22.00
C ARG A 355 -13.18 -3.30 -22.99
N GLN A 356 -12.99 -3.86 -24.18
CA GLN A 356 -14.09 -4.13 -25.10
C GLN A 356 -14.88 -5.37 -24.67
N HIS A 357 -16.18 -5.37 -24.95
CA HIS A 357 -17.05 -6.52 -24.77
C HIS A 357 -17.20 -7.29 -26.09
N ASP A 358 -17.44 -6.57 -27.19
CA ASP A 358 -17.51 -7.10 -28.55
C ASP A 358 -17.10 -6.03 -29.57
N ALA A 359 -17.42 -6.27 -30.86
CA ALA A 359 -17.09 -5.35 -31.94
C ALA A 359 -17.69 -3.94 -31.74
N GLY A 360 -18.94 -3.85 -31.28
CA GLY A 360 -19.67 -2.59 -31.13
C GLY A 360 -19.75 -2.08 -29.70
N SER A 361 -19.41 -2.90 -28.70
CA SER A 361 -19.63 -2.56 -27.30
C SER A 361 -18.41 -2.73 -26.39
N SER A 362 -18.41 -1.97 -25.29
CA SER A 362 -17.37 -1.96 -24.25
C SER A 362 -17.97 -2.13 -22.86
N ILE A 363 -17.11 -2.47 -21.90
CA ILE A 363 -17.46 -2.50 -20.48
C ILE A 363 -17.32 -1.09 -19.89
N ILE A 364 -18.25 -0.74 -19.00
CA ILE A 364 -18.25 0.51 -18.25
C ILE A 364 -18.48 0.23 -16.76
N ALA A 365 -18.15 1.21 -15.92
CA ALA A 365 -18.62 1.27 -14.54
C ALA A 365 -19.74 2.32 -14.39
N VAL A 366 -20.75 2.05 -13.57
CA VAL A 366 -21.91 2.94 -13.42
C VAL A 366 -22.39 3.09 -11.98
N LEU A 367 -22.77 4.34 -11.65
CA LEU A 367 -23.51 4.75 -10.46
C LEU A 367 -24.77 5.51 -10.90
N ILE A 368 -25.91 5.21 -10.27
CA ILE A 368 -27.21 5.83 -10.56
C ILE A 368 -27.63 6.67 -9.35
N ALA A 369 -28.15 7.88 -9.57
CA ALA A 369 -28.46 8.89 -8.56
C ALA A 369 -29.20 8.33 -7.34
N ASN A 370 -30.31 7.65 -7.59
CA ASN A 370 -31.24 7.12 -6.58
C ASN A 370 -31.00 5.65 -6.19
N ASP A 371 -29.87 5.07 -6.58
CA ASP A 371 -29.52 3.67 -6.27
C ASP A 371 -28.18 3.60 -5.52
N ASP A 372 -28.12 2.87 -4.41
CA ASP A 372 -26.87 2.65 -3.67
C ASP A 372 -26.00 1.55 -4.30
N GLY A 373 -26.40 0.93 -5.41
CA GLY A 373 -25.60 -0.06 -6.15
C GLY A 373 -24.43 0.57 -6.91
N PHE A 374 -23.30 -0.13 -6.95
CA PHE A 374 -22.20 0.15 -7.86
C PHE A 374 -22.03 -1.04 -8.80
N SER A 375 -22.07 -0.78 -10.10
CA SER A 375 -21.82 -1.82 -11.10
C SER A 375 -20.48 -1.54 -11.78
N ALA A 376 -19.43 -2.21 -11.31
CA ALA A 376 -18.07 -2.13 -11.87
C ALA A 376 -17.92 -2.75 -13.27
N ASN A 377 -18.88 -3.60 -13.69
CA ASN A 377 -18.81 -4.41 -14.91
C ASN A 377 -20.14 -4.38 -15.69
N TYR A 378 -20.57 -3.20 -16.10
CA TYR A 378 -21.77 -3.09 -16.93
C TYR A 378 -21.40 -3.23 -18.41
N GLY A 379 -21.72 -4.38 -19.00
CA GLY A 379 -21.41 -4.72 -20.39
C GLY A 379 -22.47 -4.29 -21.40
N GLY A 380 -22.15 -4.46 -22.70
CA GLY A 380 -23.10 -4.23 -23.79
C GLY A 380 -23.35 -2.77 -24.14
N THR A 381 -22.47 -1.85 -23.74
CA THR A 381 -22.62 -0.42 -24.04
C THR A 381 -21.88 -0.01 -25.29
N THR A 382 -22.53 0.76 -26.18
CA THR A 382 -21.97 1.18 -27.47
C THR A 382 -20.65 1.93 -27.29
N LYS A 383 -19.59 1.46 -27.95
CA LYS A 383 -18.26 2.08 -27.91
C LYS A 383 -18.28 3.54 -28.36
N GLY A 384 -19.09 3.87 -29.37
CA GLY A 384 -19.23 5.24 -29.91
C GLY A 384 -20.02 6.23 -29.03
N TYR A 385 -20.51 5.86 -27.85
CA TYR A 385 -21.13 6.82 -26.92
C TYR A 385 -20.05 7.62 -26.19
N GLY A 386 -20.35 8.77 -25.59
CA GLY A 386 -19.41 9.50 -24.74
C GLY A 386 -19.66 9.15 -23.28
N TYR A 387 -18.63 8.70 -22.55
CA TYR A 387 -18.66 8.53 -21.09
C TYR A 387 -17.43 9.17 -20.45
N SER A 388 -17.48 9.41 -19.14
CA SER A 388 -16.35 10.00 -18.42
C SER A 388 -15.16 9.04 -18.38
N VAL A 389 -13.96 9.60 -18.36
CA VAL A 389 -12.72 8.88 -18.02
C VAL A 389 -12.22 9.44 -16.71
N ARG A 390 -11.78 8.57 -15.81
CA ARG A 390 -11.10 8.97 -14.58
C ARG A 390 -9.86 8.11 -14.47
N CYS A 391 -8.70 8.74 -14.63
CA CYS A 391 -7.45 8.02 -14.71
C CYS A 391 -7.01 7.53 -13.33
N ILE A 392 -6.31 6.41 -13.34
CA ILE A 392 -5.72 5.76 -12.18
C ILE A 392 -4.22 5.54 -12.44
N ARG A 393 -3.46 5.58 -11.36
CA ARG A 393 -2.07 5.11 -11.27
C ARG A 393 -2.00 4.16 -10.08
N ASP A 394 -1.27 3.07 -10.25
CA ASP A 394 -1.07 2.04 -9.26
C ASP A 394 0.37 1.52 -9.26
#